data_AF-A0AB34PNT5-F1
#
_entry.id   AF-A0AB34PNT5-F1
#
_cell.length_a   1.000
_cell.length_b   1.000
_cell.length_c   1.000
_cell.angle_alpha   90.00
_cell.angle_beta   90.00
_cell.angle_gamma   90.00
#
_symmetry.space_group_name_H-M   'P 1'
#
loop_
_entity.id
_entity.type
_entity.pdbx_description
1 polymer ?
#
loop_
_entity_poly.entity_id
_entity_poly.type
_entity_poly.pdbx_seq_one_letter_code
_entity_poly.pdbx_strand_id
1 'polypeptide(L)' 'MSAYKQAGVSLNKALAIAAQTLRNSLKPEFKAAAEKRGFVEAKVITFKDGKQGEPVALKPTDN' A
#
# COMPACT_ATOMS: atom_id res chain seq x y z
N MET A 1 23.11 2.92 -5.42
CA MET A 1 21.88 2.10 -5.37
C MET A 1 20.91 2.78 -4.40
N SER A 2 19.65 3.06 -4.78
CA SER A 2 18.73 3.75 -3.86
C SER A 2 18.42 2.88 -2.63
N ALA A 3 18.14 3.50 -1.48
CA ALA A 3 17.91 2.80 -0.22
C ALA A 3 16.71 1.83 -0.28
N TYR A 4 15.64 2.18 -1.00
CA TYR A 4 14.46 1.31 -1.15
C TYR A 4 14.77 0.02 -1.94
N LYS A 5 15.65 0.10 -2.94
CA LYS A 5 16.06 -1.06 -3.74
C LYS A 5 16.93 -2.01 -2.93
N GLN A 6 17.72 -1.49 -1.99
CA GLN A 6 18.52 -2.30 -1.06
C GLN A 6 17.64 -2.96 0.01
N ALA A 7 16.57 -2.31 0.45
CA ALA A 7 15.61 -2.82 1.43
C ALA A 7 14.63 -3.88 0.86
N GLY A 8 14.79 -4.30 -0.40
CA GLY A 8 13.87 -5.26 -1.04
C GLY A 8 12.46 -4.70 -1.29
N VAL A 9 12.29 -3.38 -1.18
CA VAL A 9 11.00 -2.72 -1.42
C VAL A 9 10.81 -2.54 -2.91
N SER A 10 9.69 -3.07 -3.43
CA SER A 10 9.33 -2.86 -4.83
C SER A 10 9.08 -1.38 -5.11
N LEU A 11 9.32 -0.95 -6.36
CA LEU A 11 9.11 0.44 -6.77
C LEU A 11 7.69 0.93 -6.44
N ASN A 12 6.69 0.07 -6.66
CA ASN A 12 5.29 0.37 -6.37
C ASN A 12 5.06 0.68 -4.89
N LYS A 13 5.70 -0.07 -3.98
CA LYS A 13 5.57 0.15 -2.54
C LYS A 13 6.33 1.40 -2.09
N ALA A 14 7.51 1.68 -2.66
CA ALA A 14 8.24 2.91 -2.37
C ALA A 14 7.45 4.17 -2.79
N LEU A 15 6.82 4.15 -3.98
CA LEU A 15 5.97 5.24 -4.45
C LEU A 15 4.69 5.39 -3.63
N ALA A 16 4.08 4.28 -3.18
CA ALA A 16 2.90 4.31 -2.33
C ALA A 16 3.19 5.02 -0.99
N ILE A 17 4.32 4.69 -0.34
CA ILE A 17 4.77 5.32 0.90
C ILE A 17 5.04 6.81 0.70
N ALA A 18 5.76 7.18 -0.37
CA ALA A 18 6.01 8.60 -0.69
C ALA A 18 4.72 9.38 -0.98
N ALA A 19 3.73 8.75 -1.63
CA ALA A 19 2.44 9.37 -1.86
C ALA A 19 1.64 9.54 -0.56
N GLN A 20 1.75 8.61 0.40
CA GLN A 20 1.10 8.71 1.70
C GLN A 20 1.67 9.85 2.55
N THR A 21 3.00 10.01 2.60
CA THR A 21 3.63 11.14 3.29
C THR A 21 3.24 12.48 2.68
N LEU A 22 3.13 12.54 1.35
CA LEU A 22 2.66 13.74 0.64
C LEU A 22 1.22 14.09 1.03
N ARG A 23 0.30 13.11 1.05
CA ARG A 23 -1.11 13.32 1.47
C ARG A 23 -1.23 13.82 2.91
N ASN A 24 -0.39 13.32 3.82
CA ASN A 24 -0.35 13.79 5.20
C ASN A 24 0.16 15.22 5.34
N SER A 25 0.90 15.71 4.36
CA SER A 25 1.46 17.08 4.34
C SER A 25 0.54 18.10 3.65
N LEU A 26 -0.60 17.68 3.06
CA LEU A 26 -1.56 18.60 2.42
C LEU A 26 -2.36 19.40 3.44
N LYS A 27 -2.82 20.58 3.03
CA LYS A 27 -3.76 21.40 3.81
C LYS A 27 -5.07 20.61 4.08
N PRO A 28 -5.74 20.85 5.23
CA PRO A 28 -6.93 20.10 5.63
C PRO A 28 -8.03 20.06 4.57
N GLU A 29 -8.22 21.16 3.83
CA GLU A 29 -9.21 21.32 2.78
C GLU A 29 -9.08 20.27 1.65
N PHE A 30 -7.85 19.89 1.30
CA PHE A 30 -7.57 18.92 0.24
C PHE A 30 -7.33 17.51 0.77
N LYS A 31 -7.12 17.38 2.09
CA LYS A 31 -6.80 16.11 2.76
C LYS A 31 -7.94 15.11 2.65
N ALA A 32 -9.18 15.55 2.85
CA ALA A 32 -10.36 14.68 2.81
C ALA A 32 -10.58 13.97 1.46
N ALA A 33 -10.28 14.64 0.34
CA ALA A 33 -10.35 14.02 -0.99
C ALA A 33 -9.15 13.10 -1.27
N ALA A 34 -7.99 13.41 -0.69
CA ALA A 34 -6.74 12.69 -0.90
C ALA A 34 -6.67 11.38 -0.09
N GLU A 35 -7.21 11.37 1.14
CA GLU A 35 -7.24 10.21 2.03
C GLU A 35 -8.01 9.02 1.44
N LYS A 36 -9.09 9.28 0.70
CA LYS A 36 -9.86 8.23 0.00
C LYS A 36 -9.03 7.40 -0.98
N ARG A 37 -7.92 7.95 -1.49
CA ARG A 37 -7.02 7.26 -2.44
C ARG A 37 -6.00 6.34 -1.78
N GLY A 38 -5.79 6.48 -0.47
CA GLY A 38 -4.88 5.63 0.31
C GLY A 38 -5.56 4.41 0.94
N PHE A 39 -6.89 4.37 0.94
CA PHE A 39 -7.66 3.31 1.57
C PHE A 39 -7.81 2.11 0.63
N VAL A 40 -7.27 0.96 1.03
CA VAL A 40 -7.37 -0.31 0.28
C VAL A 40 -7.71 -1.44 1.24
N GLU A 41 -8.94 -1.93 1.20
CA GLU A 41 -9.42 -3.12 1.93
C GLU A 41 -9.54 -4.34 1.01
N ALA A 42 -8.48 -4.63 0.26
CA ALA A 42 -8.44 -5.84 -0.56
C ALA A 42 -8.06 -7.06 0.28
N LYS A 43 -8.50 -8.26 -0.12
CA LYS A 43 -8.00 -9.53 0.44
C LYS A 43 -7.33 -10.30 -0.68
N VAL A 44 -6.12 -10.80 -0.43
CA VAL A 44 -5.37 -11.65 -1.36
C VAL A 44 -5.62 -13.10 -0.99
N ILE A 45 -6.00 -13.88 -1.99
CA ILE A 45 -6.23 -15.32 -1.84
C ILE A 45 -5.24 -16.01 -2.76
N THR A 46 -4.35 -16.82 -2.20
CA THR A 46 -3.41 -17.62 -2.99
C THR A 46 -4.07 -18.94 -3.34
N PHE A 47 -4.22 -19.22 -4.64
CA PHE A 47 -4.67 -20.50 -5.14
C PHE A 47 -3.45 -21.38 -5.42
N LYS A 48 -3.40 -22.58 -4.83
CA LYS A 48 -2.41 -23.62 -5.17
C LYS A 48 -3.15 -24.92 -5.44
N ASP A 49 -2.84 -25.57 -6.56
CA ASP A 49 -3.40 -26.87 -6.98
C ASP A 49 -4.94 -26.95 -7.01
N GLY A 50 -5.60 -25.84 -7.39
CA GLY A 50 -7.06 -25.76 -7.51
C GLY A 50 -7.81 -25.67 -6.19
N LYS A 51 -7.12 -25.62 -5.04
CA LYS A 51 -7.72 -25.34 -3.74
C LYS A 51 -7.47 -23.90 -3.32
N GLN A 52 -8.52 -23.27 -2.81
CA GLN A 52 -8.47 -21.91 -2.30
C GLN A 52 -7.72 -21.90 -0.95
N GLY A 53 -6.58 -21.21 -0.88
CA GLY A 53 -5.87 -20.98 0.37
C GLY A 53 -6.61 -20.01 1.29
N GLU A 54 -6.16 -19.86 2.53
CA GLU A 54 -6.77 -18.92 3.48
C GLU A 54 -6.69 -17.47 2.96
N PRO A 55 -7.78 -16.69 3.06
CA PRO A 55 -7.79 -15.31 2.63
C PRO A 55 -6.92 -14.45 3.55
N VAL A 56 -5.79 -13.97 3.02
CA VAL A 56 -4.92 -13.03 3.72
C VAL A 56 -5.38 -11.62 3.40
N ALA A 57 -5.69 -10.81 4.41
CA ALA A 57 -5.97 -9.39 4.18
C ALA A 57 -4.76 -8.73 3.49
N LEU A 58 -5.00 -7.98 2.43
CA LEU A 58 -3.96 -7.18 1.80
C LEU A 58 -3.57 -6.13 2.83
N LYS A 59 -2.42 -6.35 3.48
CA LYS A 59 -1.93 -5.45 4.52
C LYS A 59 -1.87 -4.03 3.93
N PRO A 60 -2.58 -3.05 4.51
CA PRO A 60 -2.39 -1.65 4.15
C PRO A 60 -0.91 -1.32 4.30
N THR A 61 -0.38 -0.42 3.49
CA THR A 61 0.94 0.16 3.71
C THR A 61 0.89 0.98 5.01
N ASP A 62 1.06 0.32 6.16
CA ASP A 62 2.09 0.60 7.17
C ASP A 62 1.92 -0.24 8.47
N ASN A 63 3.08 -0.55 9.06
CA ASN A 63 3.43 -1.35 10.25
C ASN A 63 3.38 -2.89 10.11
#